data_AF-A0A929UQ01-F1
#
_entry.id   AF-A0A929UQ01-F1
#
_cell.length_a   1.000
_cell.length_b   1.000
_cell.length_c   1.000
_cell.angle_alpha   90.00
_cell.angle_beta   90.00
_cell.angle_gamma   90.00
#
_symmetry.space_group_name_H-M   'P 1'
#
loop_
_entity.id
_entity.type
_entity.pdbx_description
1 polymer ?
#
loop_
_entity_poly.entity_id
_entity_poly.type
_entity_poly.pdbx_seq_one_letter_code
_entity_poly.pdbx_strand_id
1 'polypeptide(L)'
;MIDEFQYLGKANAAFPSVLQKIWDQFLGKENVMLILCVSLIHMMTSQVLNYSSPLYGRRTAQIKMGQIDFAYYHEFEETLTMDECVQHYAVTGGVPKYIELFEGKKNIYKGIADHILNTGAFLYAEPEFLLQKEVTEIGSYFSLLKTIAAGNHKLGKIATVMEVSQSRLSAYLRNLIELDLLVREVPVTEENPAKSKLGLYRIKDNFITFWFRFIYPNKGMIESGHIDDVKNKIENHFIEQHVAFVYEDICRQDAWGLLSEKIFFNRLGRWWGNKDVEIDLLAYDTGGRDILFGECKYSAQKKGMEVLRDLQQKAKSVPWNRDARRESYLLYSRSGFTKELQEYAEHQPNLYLRKLV
;
A
#
# COMPACT_ATOMS: atom_id res chain seq x y z
N MET A 1 4.49 24.78 -17.47
CA MET A 1 4.74 23.52 -16.73
C MET A 1 5.97 22.87 -17.32
N ILE A 2 6.91 22.42 -16.49
CA ILE A 2 8.06 21.62 -16.90
C ILE A 2 7.86 20.23 -16.31
N ASP A 3 7.62 19.26 -17.20
CA ASP A 3 7.44 17.87 -16.80
C ASP A 3 8.79 17.16 -16.68
N GLU A 4 8.88 16.18 -15.78
CA GLU A 4 10.08 15.38 -15.51
C GLU A 4 11.35 16.24 -15.34
N PHE A 5 11.26 17.31 -14.54
CA PHE A 5 12.31 18.31 -14.31
C PHE A 5 13.65 17.68 -13.90
N GLN A 6 13.61 16.52 -13.26
CA GLN A 6 14.79 15.82 -12.79
C GLN A 6 15.76 15.38 -13.89
N TYR A 7 15.27 15.17 -15.12
CA TYR A 7 16.13 14.86 -16.26
C TYR A 7 16.95 16.08 -16.70
N LEU A 8 16.42 17.30 -16.58
CA LEU A 8 17.17 18.52 -16.85
C LEU A 8 18.31 18.71 -15.85
N GLY A 9 18.05 18.46 -14.56
CA GLY A 9 19.07 18.50 -13.52
C GLY A 9 20.13 17.40 -13.67
N LYS A 10 19.76 16.21 -14.17
CA LYS A 10 20.69 15.11 -14.49
C LYS A 10 21.57 15.45 -15.71
N ALA A 11 20.99 16.01 -16.76
CA ALA A 11 21.71 16.37 -17.98
C ALA A 11 22.63 17.59 -17.76
N ASN A 12 22.21 18.55 -16.93
CA ASN A 12 23.00 19.72 -16.59
C ASN A 12 22.79 20.13 -15.12
N ALA A 13 23.79 19.81 -14.28
CA ALA A 13 23.75 20.12 -12.85
C ALA A 13 23.67 21.64 -12.54
N ALA A 14 24.02 22.52 -13.48
CA ALA A 14 23.90 23.97 -13.31
C ALA A 14 22.49 24.51 -13.63
N PHE A 15 21.63 23.70 -14.26
CA PHE A 15 20.30 24.15 -14.71
C PHE A 15 19.42 24.70 -13.58
N PRO A 16 19.35 24.10 -12.37
CA PRO A 16 18.58 24.68 -11.27
C PRO A 16 19.01 26.12 -10.92
N SER A 17 20.31 26.42 -10.98
CA SER A 17 20.83 27.79 -10.76
C SER A 17 20.48 28.75 -11.88
N VAL A 18 20.48 28.26 -13.13
CA VAL A 18 20.02 29.06 -14.28
C VAL A 18 18.55 29.40 -14.12
N LEU A 19 17.71 28.42 -13.76
CA LEU A 19 16.29 28.62 -13.52
C LEU A 19 16.03 29.57 -12.34
N GLN A 20 16.81 29.45 -11.26
CA GLN A 20 16.76 30.39 -10.13
C GLN A 20 16.98 31.84 -10.62
N LYS A 21 18.03 32.08 -11.41
CA LYS A 21 18.35 33.41 -11.94
C LYS A 21 17.21 33.94 -12.82
N ILE A 22 16.66 33.08 -13.68
CA ILE A 22 15.52 33.44 -14.55
C ILE A 22 14.31 33.84 -13.70
N TRP A 23 14.00 33.06 -12.67
CA TRP A 23 12.88 33.32 -11.77
C TRP A 23 13.06 34.64 -11.02
N ASP A 24 14.22 34.85 -10.40
CA ASP A 24 14.46 36.02 -9.56
C ASP A 24 14.55 37.33 -10.35
N GLN A 25 15.13 37.29 -11.56
CA GLN A 25 15.40 38.48 -12.36
C GLN A 25 14.25 38.85 -13.29
N PHE A 26 13.50 37.87 -13.79
CA PHE A 26 12.55 38.09 -14.87
C PHE A 26 11.14 37.61 -14.56
N LEU A 27 10.93 36.38 -14.08
CA LEU A 27 9.58 35.79 -14.05
C LEU A 27 8.84 35.95 -12.72
N GLY A 28 9.54 36.05 -11.59
CA GLY A 28 8.94 35.99 -10.26
C GLY A 28 8.07 37.20 -9.88
N LYS A 29 8.09 38.27 -10.67
CA LYS A 29 7.24 39.47 -10.52
C LYS A 29 6.17 39.60 -11.60
N GLU A 30 6.18 38.70 -12.58
CA GLU A 30 5.25 38.71 -13.69
C GLU A 30 4.03 37.82 -13.39
N ASN A 31 2.99 37.93 -14.21
CA ASN A 31 1.81 37.07 -14.09
C ASN A 31 2.09 35.66 -14.67
N VAL A 32 3.02 34.94 -14.05
CA VAL A 32 3.48 33.62 -14.50
C VAL A 32 3.46 32.62 -13.34
N MET A 33 2.89 31.44 -13.59
CA MET A 33 2.96 30.30 -12.67
C MET A 33 3.89 29.23 -13.22
N LEU A 34 4.94 28.91 -12.45
CA LEU A 34 5.84 27.80 -12.76
C LEU A 34 5.43 26.55 -11.99
N ILE A 35 5.13 25.49 -12.73
CA ILE A 35 4.87 24.15 -12.19
C ILE A 35 6.02 23.25 -12.63
N LEU A 36 6.68 22.61 -11.67
CA LEU A 36 7.72 21.61 -11.88
C LEU A 36 7.19 20.25 -11.44
N CYS A 37 7.15 19.28 -12.36
CA CYS A 37 6.76 17.90 -12.06
C CYS A 37 8.00 17.03 -11.93
N VAL A 38 7.98 16.10 -10.98
CA VAL A 38 9.08 15.16 -10.71
C VAL A 38 8.48 13.83 -10.23
N SER A 39 8.84 12.72 -10.87
CA SER A 39 8.38 11.37 -10.49
C SER A 39 9.17 10.78 -9.31
N LEU A 40 10.45 11.11 -9.16
CA LEU A 40 11.30 10.59 -8.10
C LEU A 40 11.37 11.52 -6.89
N ILE A 41 10.79 11.08 -5.77
CA ILE A 41 10.71 11.84 -4.50
C ILE A 41 12.11 12.27 -4.03
N HIS A 42 13.11 11.40 -4.13
CA HIS A 42 14.47 11.74 -3.71
C HIS A 42 15.10 12.81 -4.63
N MET A 43 14.77 12.82 -5.94
CA MET A 43 15.26 13.83 -6.88
C MET A 43 14.58 15.16 -6.66
N MET A 44 13.28 15.16 -6.35
CA MET A 44 12.59 16.36 -5.88
C MET A 44 13.29 16.90 -4.63
N THR A 45 13.63 16.01 -3.68
CA THR A 45 14.31 16.41 -2.46
C THR A 45 15.69 17.00 -2.72
N SER A 46 16.54 16.36 -3.51
CA SER A 46 17.91 16.81 -3.75
C SER A 46 18.02 18.03 -4.67
N GLN A 47 17.18 18.12 -5.70
CA GLN A 47 17.29 19.18 -6.71
C GLN A 47 16.40 20.39 -6.43
N VAL A 48 15.34 20.25 -5.63
CA VAL A 48 14.35 21.32 -5.41
C VAL A 48 14.16 21.65 -3.93
N LEU A 49 14.12 20.65 -3.04
CA LEU A 49 13.71 20.87 -1.63
C LEU A 49 14.87 21.05 -0.65
N ASN A 50 16.06 20.58 -0.99
CA ASN A 50 17.23 20.69 -0.11
C ASN A 50 17.56 22.17 0.12
N TYR A 51 17.99 22.53 1.32
CA TYR A 51 18.41 23.89 1.66
C TYR A 51 19.52 24.40 0.73
N SER A 52 20.37 23.49 0.25
CA SER A 52 21.42 23.78 -0.72
C SER A 52 20.93 23.91 -2.17
N SER A 53 19.64 23.64 -2.44
CA SER A 53 19.09 23.75 -3.80
C SER A 53 18.93 25.23 -4.18
N PRO A 54 19.33 25.62 -5.41
CA PRO A 54 19.04 26.94 -5.97
C PRO A 54 17.56 27.36 -5.91
N LEU A 55 16.64 26.40 -5.95
CA LEU A 55 15.21 26.65 -5.94
C LEU A 55 14.61 26.72 -4.53
N TYR A 56 15.42 26.50 -3.49
CA TYR A 56 14.98 26.59 -2.10
C TYR A 56 14.39 27.99 -1.80
N GLY A 57 13.29 28.02 -1.04
CA GLY A 57 12.60 29.24 -0.66
C GLY A 57 11.73 29.90 -1.74
N ARG A 58 11.71 29.39 -2.99
CA ARG A 58 10.88 29.93 -4.10
C ARG A 58 9.59 29.16 -4.33
N ARG A 59 9.43 28.01 -3.67
CA ARG A 59 8.26 27.16 -3.75
C ARG A 59 7.10 27.76 -2.95
N THR A 60 6.00 28.04 -3.61
CA THR A 60 4.76 28.55 -2.98
C THR A 60 3.78 27.43 -2.61
N ALA A 61 3.81 26.31 -3.33
CA ALA A 61 2.97 25.13 -3.07
C ALA A 61 3.71 23.83 -3.40
N GLN A 62 3.30 22.73 -2.76
CA GLN A 62 3.73 21.38 -3.10
C GLN A 62 2.54 20.43 -3.05
N ILE A 63 2.42 19.58 -4.06
CA ILE A 63 1.43 18.51 -4.10
C ILE A 63 2.20 17.21 -4.30
N LYS A 64 2.12 16.29 -3.32
CA LYS A 64 2.54 14.90 -3.53
C LYS A 64 1.32 14.15 -4.05
N MET A 65 1.28 13.86 -5.34
CA MET A 65 0.21 13.02 -5.89
C MET A 65 0.50 11.55 -5.56
N GLY A 66 -0.44 10.93 -4.84
CA GLY A 66 -0.45 9.50 -4.59
C GLY A 66 -1.36 8.77 -5.58
N GLN A 67 -1.50 7.47 -5.38
CA GLN A 67 -2.58 6.68 -5.97
C GLN A 67 -3.94 7.22 -5.50
N ILE A 68 -4.98 6.96 -6.28
CA ILE A 68 -6.36 7.27 -5.87
C ILE A 68 -6.72 6.38 -4.67
N ASP A 69 -7.26 7.01 -3.62
CA ASP A 69 -7.77 6.28 -2.46
C ASP A 69 -8.99 5.45 -2.85
N PHE A 70 -9.15 4.29 -2.22
CA PHE A 70 -10.24 3.39 -2.54
C PHE A 70 -11.63 4.03 -2.40
N ALA A 71 -11.78 4.98 -1.47
CA ALA A 71 -13.02 5.73 -1.25
C ALA A 71 -13.57 6.39 -2.53
N TYR A 72 -12.69 6.82 -3.44
CA TYR A 72 -13.05 7.47 -4.70
C TYR A 72 -13.02 6.50 -5.89
N TYR A 73 -12.67 5.22 -5.70
CA TYR A 73 -12.46 4.28 -6.80
C TYR A 73 -13.73 4.04 -7.63
N HIS A 74 -14.88 3.99 -6.97
CA HIS A 74 -16.19 3.80 -7.61
C HIS A 74 -16.56 4.93 -8.58
N GLU A 75 -15.98 6.13 -8.42
CA GLU A 75 -16.22 7.27 -9.31
C GLU A 75 -15.57 7.09 -10.69
N PHE A 76 -14.59 6.18 -10.81
CA PHE A 76 -13.96 5.86 -12.09
C PHE A 76 -14.75 4.83 -12.90
N GLU A 77 -15.62 4.05 -12.26
CA GLU A 77 -16.44 3.04 -12.91
C GLU A 77 -17.68 2.74 -12.05
N GLU A 78 -18.74 3.52 -12.28
CA GLU A 78 -19.99 3.45 -11.51
C GLU A 78 -20.77 2.13 -11.72
N THR A 79 -20.42 1.34 -12.73
CA THR A 79 -21.16 0.11 -13.05
C THR A 79 -20.73 -1.11 -12.22
N LEU A 80 -19.63 -1.00 -11.47
CA LEU A 80 -19.12 -2.04 -10.59
C LEU A 80 -19.86 -2.00 -9.25
N THR A 81 -20.16 -3.17 -8.71
CA THR A 81 -20.49 -3.31 -7.30
C THR A 81 -19.26 -2.99 -6.46
N MET A 82 -19.48 -2.60 -5.20
CA MET A 82 -18.39 -2.33 -4.27
C MET A 82 -17.43 -3.54 -4.10
N ASP A 83 -17.94 -4.76 -4.23
CA ASP A 83 -17.14 -5.99 -4.18
C ASP A 83 -16.19 -6.10 -5.37
N GLU A 84 -16.72 -5.78 -6.56
CA GLU A 84 -15.93 -5.75 -7.79
C GLU A 84 -14.92 -4.59 -7.75
N CYS A 85 -15.28 -3.42 -7.18
CA CYS A 85 -14.34 -2.33 -6.94
C CYS A 85 -13.16 -2.79 -6.07
N VAL A 86 -13.38 -3.55 -4.99
CA VAL A 86 -12.28 -4.08 -4.15
C VAL A 86 -11.35 -4.98 -4.96
N GLN A 87 -11.92 -5.87 -5.78
CA GLN A 87 -11.12 -6.78 -6.62
C GLN A 87 -10.35 -6.02 -7.70
N HIS A 88 -10.97 -5.03 -8.34
CA HIS A 88 -10.33 -4.17 -9.32
C HIS A 88 -9.22 -3.34 -8.68
N TYR A 89 -9.47 -2.70 -7.55
CA TYR A 89 -8.47 -1.92 -6.80
C TYR A 89 -7.29 -2.78 -6.33
N ALA A 90 -7.55 -4.04 -5.96
CA ALA A 90 -6.49 -4.98 -5.64
C ALA A 90 -5.57 -5.23 -6.83
N VAL A 91 -6.03 -5.15 -8.07
CA VAL A 91 -5.17 -5.29 -9.25
C VAL A 91 -4.57 -3.94 -9.68
N THR A 92 -5.37 -2.87 -9.73
CA THR A 92 -4.96 -1.59 -10.33
C THR A 92 -4.27 -0.64 -9.35
N GLY A 93 -4.42 -0.85 -8.04
CA GLY A 93 -3.78 -0.03 -6.99
C GLY A 93 -4.17 1.44 -6.99
N GLY A 94 -5.27 1.83 -7.63
CA GLY A 94 -5.68 3.23 -7.70
C GLY A 94 -4.85 4.07 -8.68
N VAL A 95 -4.04 3.46 -9.54
CA VAL A 95 -3.29 4.18 -10.58
C VAL A 95 -4.25 4.47 -11.75
N PRO A 96 -4.56 5.74 -12.08
CA PRO A 96 -5.59 6.06 -13.08
C PRO A 96 -5.39 5.37 -14.42
N LYS A 97 -4.14 5.27 -14.90
CA LYS A 97 -3.86 4.59 -16.17
C LYS A 97 -4.19 3.09 -16.12
N TYR A 98 -4.02 2.45 -14.98
CA TYR A 98 -4.32 1.02 -14.81
C TYR A 98 -5.83 0.83 -14.70
N ILE A 99 -6.54 1.77 -14.05
CA ILE A 99 -8.02 1.76 -13.97
C ILE A 99 -8.63 1.88 -15.37
N GLU A 100 -8.17 2.84 -16.17
CA GLU A 100 -8.62 3.08 -17.56
C GLU A 100 -8.52 1.82 -18.42
N LEU A 101 -7.46 1.03 -18.26
CA LEU A 101 -7.30 -0.23 -19.03
C LEU A 101 -8.37 -1.28 -18.68
N PHE A 102 -8.99 -1.19 -17.51
CA PHE A 102 -10.03 -2.12 -17.05
C PHE A 102 -11.45 -1.55 -17.22
N GLU A 103 -11.62 -0.38 -17.83
CA GLU A 103 -12.92 0.25 -18.07
C GLU A 103 -13.87 -0.70 -18.82
N GLY A 104 -15.12 -0.80 -18.34
CA GLY A 104 -16.13 -1.71 -18.87
C GLY A 104 -15.89 -3.21 -18.63
N LYS A 105 -14.84 -3.62 -17.90
CA LYS A 105 -14.52 -5.03 -17.61
C LYS A 105 -15.08 -5.49 -16.27
N LYS A 106 -16.39 -5.74 -16.14
CA LYS A 106 -16.97 -6.23 -14.87
C LYS A 106 -16.31 -7.50 -14.30
N ASN A 107 -15.92 -8.42 -15.17
CA ASN A 107 -15.17 -9.61 -14.75
C ASN A 107 -13.67 -9.29 -14.68
N ILE A 108 -13.16 -9.15 -13.46
CA ILE A 108 -11.74 -8.88 -13.18
C ILE A 108 -10.79 -9.87 -13.86
N TYR A 109 -11.14 -11.17 -13.92
CA TYR A 109 -10.29 -12.19 -14.53
C TYR A 109 -10.20 -12.05 -16.06
N LYS A 110 -11.26 -11.53 -16.70
CA LYS A 110 -11.20 -11.16 -18.11
C LYS A 110 -10.28 -9.95 -18.31
N GLY A 111 -10.36 -8.95 -17.44
CA GLY A 111 -9.45 -7.81 -17.47
C GLY A 111 -7.98 -8.22 -17.28
N ILE A 112 -7.70 -9.10 -16.32
CA ILE A 112 -6.35 -9.66 -16.08
C ILE A 112 -5.85 -10.40 -17.33
N ALA A 113 -6.69 -11.23 -17.96
CA ALA A 113 -6.32 -11.95 -19.16
C ALA A 113 -5.98 -11.00 -20.33
N ASP A 114 -6.83 -10.01 -20.56
CA ASP A 114 -6.71 -9.09 -21.70
C ASP A 114 -5.52 -8.13 -21.55
N HIS A 115 -5.30 -7.60 -20.33
CA HIS A 115 -4.39 -6.47 -20.10
C HIS A 115 -3.09 -6.85 -19.37
N ILE A 116 -3.03 -8.00 -18.70
CA ILE A 116 -1.85 -8.40 -17.90
C ILE A 116 -1.23 -9.70 -18.41
N LEU A 117 -2.02 -10.73 -18.71
CA LEU A 117 -1.48 -12.02 -19.18
C LEU A 117 -1.10 -12.00 -20.67
N ASN A 118 -1.58 -11.01 -21.42
CA ASN A 118 -1.17 -10.80 -22.80
C ASN A 118 0.23 -10.18 -22.86
N THR A 119 1.20 -10.89 -23.44
CA THR A 119 2.61 -10.45 -23.53
C THR A 119 2.81 -9.16 -24.33
N GLY A 120 1.86 -8.80 -25.19
CA GLY A 120 1.86 -7.53 -25.92
C GLY A 120 1.15 -6.39 -25.19
N ALA A 121 0.53 -6.64 -24.03
CA ALA A 121 -0.19 -5.61 -23.28
C ALA A 121 0.75 -4.78 -22.41
N PHE A 122 0.37 -3.52 -22.21
CA PHE A 122 1.15 -2.53 -21.45
C PHE A 122 1.52 -3.04 -20.04
N LEU A 123 0.56 -3.59 -19.30
CA LEU A 123 0.79 -4.00 -17.90
C LEU A 123 1.64 -5.25 -17.76
N TYR A 124 1.81 -6.06 -18.82
CA TYR A 124 2.65 -7.26 -18.74
C TYR A 124 4.10 -6.93 -18.39
N ALA A 125 4.66 -5.89 -19.01
CA ALA A 125 6.06 -5.47 -18.84
C ALA A 125 6.23 -4.26 -17.91
N GLU A 126 5.14 -3.71 -17.36
CA GLU A 126 5.16 -2.44 -16.64
C GLU A 126 6.13 -2.42 -15.45
N PRO A 127 6.15 -3.41 -14.52
CA PRO A 127 7.12 -3.38 -13.41
C PRO A 127 8.58 -3.51 -13.87
N GLU A 128 8.84 -4.12 -15.02
CA GLU A 128 10.18 -4.16 -15.64
C GLU A 128 10.60 -2.78 -16.11
N PHE A 129 9.73 -2.07 -16.83
CA PHE A 129 10.04 -0.72 -17.29
C PHE A 129 10.21 0.28 -16.15
N LEU A 130 9.39 0.18 -15.10
CA LEU A 130 9.49 1.05 -13.92
C LEU A 130 10.82 0.86 -13.20
N LEU A 131 11.27 -0.38 -13.01
CA LEU A 131 12.49 -0.67 -12.25
C LEU A 131 13.77 -0.53 -13.08
N GLN A 132 13.78 -0.91 -14.36
CA GLN A 132 14.99 -0.81 -15.22
C GLN A 132 15.55 0.60 -15.32
N LYS A 133 14.69 1.62 -15.23
CA LYS A 133 15.11 3.03 -15.28
C LYS A 133 15.78 3.50 -13.99
N GLU A 134 15.51 2.82 -12.88
CA GLU A 134 15.83 3.29 -11.53
C GLU A 134 16.95 2.49 -10.86
N VAL A 135 17.20 1.24 -11.29
CA VAL A 135 18.20 0.37 -10.68
C VAL A 135 19.11 -0.33 -11.70
N THR A 136 20.38 -0.50 -11.33
CA THR A 136 21.39 -1.17 -12.18
C THR A 136 21.37 -2.70 -12.03
N GLU A 137 21.17 -3.22 -10.81
CA GLU A 137 21.18 -4.67 -10.51
C GLU A 137 19.76 -5.26 -10.46
N ILE A 138 19.02 -5.15 -11.55
CA ILE A 138 17.58 -5.45 -11.57
C ILE A 138 17.21 -6.84 -11.03
N GLY A 139 17.99 -7.87 -11.32
CA GLY A 139 17.73 -9.24 -10.87
C GLY A 139 17.65 -9.37 -9.34
N SER A 140 18.51 -8.65 -8.61
CA SER A 140 18.51 -8.66 -7.13
C SER A 140 17.26 -8.00 -6.57
N TYR A 141 16.82 -6.88 -7.16
CA TYR A 141 15.59 -6.19 -6.77
C TYR A 141 14.35 -7.01 -7.09
N PHE A 142 14.33 -7.67 -8.25
CA PHE A 142 13.22 -8.55 -8.64
C PHE A 142 13.09 -9.75 -7.72
N SER A 143 14.21 -10.38 -7.37
CA SER A 143 14.23 -11.47 -6.40
C SER A 143 13.74 -11.02 -5.02
N LEU A 144 14.13 -9.82 -4.58
CA LEU A 144 13.65 -9.22 -3.33
C LEU A 144 12.13 -8.96 -3.35
N LEU A 145 11.63 -8.28 -4.39
CA LEU A 145 10.20 -7.98 -4.53
C LEU A 145 9.37 -9.27 -4.64
N LYS A 146 9.81 -10.25 -5.43
CA LYS A 146 9.21 -11.60 -5.48
C LYS A 146 9.16 -12.25 -4.10
N THR A 147 10.24 -12.20 -3.34
CA THR A 147 10.34 -12.81 -2.01
C THR A 147 9.36 -12.18 -1.02
N ILE A 148 9.24 -10.84 -1.06
CA ILE A 148 8.28 -10.09 -0.23
C ILE A 148 6.84 -10.36 -0.68
N ALA A 149 6.57 -10.35 -1.99
CA ALA A 149 5.28 -10.69 -2.57
C ALA A 149 4.85 -12.13 -2.25
N ALA A 150 5.80 -13.05 -2.01
CA ALA A 150 5.52 -14.40 -1.54
C ALA A 150 5.20 -14.49 -0.03
N GLY A 151 5.14 -13.38 0.70
CA GLY A 151 4.79 -13.32 2.13
C GLY A 151 5.97 -13.25 3.10
N ASN A 152 7.21 -13.11 2.60
CA ASN A 152 8.37 -12.95 3.47
C ASN A 152 8.59 -11.48 3.82
N HIS A 153 8.13 -11.06 4.99
CA HIS A 153 8.21 -9.66 5.41
C HIS A 153 9.30 -9.35 6.43
N LYS A 154 9.81 -10.36 7.16
CA LYS A 154 10.86 -10.17 8.18
C LYS A 154 12.25 -10.16 7.53
N LEU A 155 13.11 -9.18 7.87
CA LEU A 155 14.47 -9.05 7.32
C LEU A 155 15.24 -10.37 7.30
N GLY A 156 15.23 -11.10 8.43
CA GLY A 156 15.91 -12.38 8.56
C GLY A 156 15.35 -13.45 7.62
N LYS A 157 14.02 -13.54 7.48
CA LYS A 157 13.38 -14.51 6.56
C LYS A 157 13.71 -14.18 5.10
N ILE A 158 13.66 -12.90 4.72
CA ILE A 158 14.02 -12.45 3.38
C ILE A 158 15.48 -12.80 3.07
N ALA A 159 16.40 -12.47 3.98
CA ALA A 159 17.83 -12.77 3.84
C ALA A 159 18.10 -14.27 3.67
N THR A 160 17.40 -15.12 4.46
CA THR A 160 17.50 -16.57 4.34
C THR A 160 17.00 -17.08 2.99
N VAL A 161 15.83 -16.64 2.52
CA VAL A 161 15.26 -17.08 1.24
C VAL A 161 16.12 -16.65 0.06
N MET A 162 16.71 -15.47 0.14
CA MET A 162 17.58 -14.92 -0.91
C MET A 162 19.03 -15.41 -0.81
N GLU A 163 19.39 -16.16 0.23
CA GLU A 163 20.76 -16.63 0.49
C GLU A 163 21.80 -15.49 0.51
N VAL A 164 21.44 -14.34 1.10
CA VAL A 164 22.31 -13.16 1.23
C VAL A 164 22.42 -12.69 2.68
N SER A 165 23.48 -11.96 3.00
CA SER A 165 23.62 -11.33 4.32
C SER A 165 22.58 -10.23 4.53
N GLN A 166 22.14 -10.05 5.79
CA GLN A 166 21.22 -8.95 6.15
C GLN A 166 21.83 -7.57 5.89
N SER A 167 23.16 -7.43 5.99
CA SER A 167 23.86 -6.17 5.71
C SER A 167 23.75 -5.78 4.24
N ARG A 168 23.96 -6.72 3.32
CA ARG A 168 23.80 -6.50 1.88
C ARG A 168 22.33 -6.20 1.53
N LEU A 169 21.41 -6.97 2.11
CA LEU A 169 19.97 -6.78 1.89
C LEU A 169 19.46 -5.40 2.34
N SER A 170 20.03 -4.85 3.42
CA SER A 170 19.64 -3.55 3.94
C SER A 170 19.82 -2.41 2.93
N ALA A 171 20.80 -2.50 2.02
CA ALA A 171 20.99 -1.51 0.96
C ALA A 171 19.86 -1.57 -0.09
N TYR A 172 19.52 -2.77 -0.59
CA TYR A 172 18.42 -2.94 -1.55
C TYR A 172 17.07 -2.49 -0.97
N LEU A 173 16.79 -2.86 0.29
CA LEU A 173 15.57 -2.44 0.99
C LEU A 173 15.50 -0.92 1.12
N ARG A 174 16.60 -0.27 1.47
CA ARG A 174 16.65 1.20 1.56
C ARG A 174 16.38 1.84 0.21
N ASN A 175 17.01 1.37 -0.86
CA ASN A 175 16.82 1.90 -2.20
C ASN A 175 15.35 1.74 -2.66
N LEU A 176 14.71 0.59 -2.41
CA LEU A 176 13.29 0.41 -2.73
C LEU A 176 12.35 1.29 -1.90
N ILE A 177 12.72 1.60 -0.65
CA ILE A 177 11.99 2.56 0.19
C ILE A 177 12.15 3.98 -0.37
N GLU A 178 13.36 4.36 -0.79
CA GLU A 178 13.64 5.66 -1.40
C GLU A 178 12.93 5.87 -2.74
N LEU A 179 12.73 4.78 -3.51
CA LEU A 179 11.91 4.75 -4.72
C LEU A 179 10.40 4.74 -4.45
N ASP A 180 9.97 4.79 -3.19
CA ASP A 180 8.56 4.73 -2.76
C ASP A 180 7.81 3.45 -3.18
N LEU A 181 8.55 2.37 -3.48
CA LEU A 181 8.03 1.05 -3.86
C LEU A 181 7.80 0.13 -2.66
N LEU A 182 8.55 0.36 -1.59
CA LEU A 182 8.54 -0.47 -0.40
C LEU A 182 8.34 0.40 0.84
N VAL A 183 7.61 -0.14 1.83
CA VAL A 183 7.46 0.46 3.15
C VAL A 183 7.99 -0.50 4.21
N ARG A 184 8.63 0.07 5.23
CA ARG A 184 8.95 -0.63 6.46
C ARG A 184 7.93 -0.26 7.52
N GLU A 185 7.13 -1.23 7.91
CA GLU A 185 6.14 -1.09 8.98
C GLU A 185 6.72 -1.60 10.31
N VAL A 186 6.27 -1.03 11.41
CA VAL A 186 6.47 -1.53 12.79
C VAL A 186 5.11 -1.60 13.47
N PRO A 187 4.94 -2.36 14.57
CA PRO A 187 3.69 -2.33 15.32
C PRO A 187 3.33 -0.89 15.68
N VAL A 188 2.08 -0.48 15.51
CA VAL A 188 1.65 0.91 15.73
C VAL A 188 1.91 1.42 17.16
N THR A 189 2.10 0.51 18.13
CA THR A 189 2.45 0.81 19.52
C THR A 189 3.95 1.01 19.75
N GLU A 190 4.79 0.92 18.72
CA GLU A 190 6.23 1.09 18.82
C GLU A 190 6.59 2.58 18.94
N GLU A 191 7.18 2.97 20.08
CA GLU A 191 7.55 4.36 20.35
C GLU A 191 8.79 4.82 19.57
N ASN A 192 9.69 3.89 19.24
CA ASN A 192 10.88 4.18 18.43
C ASN A 192 10.93 3.33 17.14
N PRO A 193 10.10 3.66 16.13
CA PRO A 193 10.03 2.91 14.87
C PRO A 193 11.38 2.71 14.18
N ALA A 194 12.24 3.72 14.23
CA ALA A 194 13.56 3.71 13.58
C ALA A 194 14.51 2.67 14.18
N LYS A 195 14.40 2.37 15.48
CA LYS A 195 15.26 1.41 16.19
C LYS A 195 14.60 0.05 16.42
N SER A 196 13.32 -0.09 16.11
CA SER A 196 12.58 -1.33 16.35
C SER A 196 13.19 -2.52 15.61
N LYS A 197 13.23 -3.68 16.26
CA LYS A 197 13.63 -4.96 15.63
C LYS A 197 12.44 -5.71 15.04
N LEU A 198 11.22 -5.20 15.23
CA LEU A 198 9.97 -5.81 14.78
C LEU A 198 9.58 -5.36 13.37
N GLY A 199 10.48 -4.72 12.62
CA GLY A 199 10.18 -4.20 11.29
C GLY A 199 9.76 -5.28 10.28
N LEU A 200 8.67 -5.01 9.56
CA LEU A 200 8.20 -5.80 8.42
C LEU A 200 8.31 -4.97 7.14
N TYR A 201 8.70 -5.60 6.04
CA TYR A 201 8.83 -4.96 4.73
C TYR A 201 7.69 -5.38 3.82
N ARG A 202 7.00 -4.40 3.23
CA ARG A 202 5.88 -4.60 2.32
C ARG A 202 6.04 -3.77 1.06
N ILE A 203 5.59 -4.31 -0.06
CA ILE A 203 5.44 -3.55 -1.30
C ILE A 203 4.23 -2.61 -1.10
N LYS A 204 4.37 -1.35 -1.51
CA LYS A 204 3.32 -0.33 -1.35
C LYS A 204 2.23 -0.41 -2.42
N ASP A 205 2.63 -0.72 -3.66
CA ASP A 205 1.75 -0.72 -4.82
C ASP A 205 1.07 -2.09 -5.00
N ASN A 206 -0.27 -2.07 -5.10
CA ASN A 206 -1.07 -3.29 -5.23
C ASN A 206 -0.79 -4.03 -6.55
N PHE A 207 -0.62 -3.29 -7.66
CA PHE A 207 -0.34 -3.87 -8.97
C PHE A 207 1.05 -4.52 -9.00
N ILE A 208 2.08 -3.85 -8.46
CA ILE A 208 3.43 -4.41 -8.35
C ILE A 208 3.40 -5.67 -7.46
N THR A 209 2.66 -5.64 -6.34
CA THR A 209 2.48 -6.82 -5.48
C THR A 209 1.82 -7.97 -6.24
N PHE A 210 0.73 -7.69 -6.97
CA PHE A 210 0.03 -8.67 -7.81
C PHE A 210 0.98 -9.27 -8.85
N TRP A 211 1.72 -8.42 -9.55
CA TRP A 211 2.62 -8.83 -10.63
C TRP A 211 3.75 -9.72 -10.12
N PHE A 212 4.41 -9.36 -9.03
CA PHE A 212 5.47 -10.18 -8.43
C PHE A 212 4.96 -11.47 -7.79
N ARG A 213 3.67 -11.54 -7.43
CA ARG A 213 3.02 -12.73 -6.87
C ARG A 213 2.58 -13.72 -7.96
N PHE A 214 1.94 -13.23 -9.02
CA PHE A 214 1.27 -14.09 -10.01
C PHE A 214 1.90 -14.07 -11.40
N ILE A 215 2.51 -12.97 -11.82
CA ILE A 215 3.02 -12.83 -13.20
C ILE A 215 4.48 -13.25 -13.25
N TYR A 216 5.34 -12.59 -12.47
CA TYR A 216 6.79 -12.86 -12.46
C TYR A 216 7.15 -14.34 -12.25
N PRO A 217 6.56 -15.07 -11.28
CA PRO A 217 6.91 -16.47 -11.07
C PRO A 217 6.46 -17.40 -12.20
N ASN A 218 5.48 -16.99 -13.01
CA ASN A 218 4.89 -17.80 -14.09
C ASN A 218 5.21 -17.22 -15.48
N LYS A 219 6.15 -16.25 -15.59
CA LYS A 219 6.49 -15.57 -16.84
C LYS A 219 6.82 -16.54 -17.99
N GLY A 220 7.63 -17.56 -17.72
CA GLY A 220 7.95 -18.59 -18.71
C GLY A 220 6.75 -19.42 -19.18
N MET A 221 5.74 -19.65 -18.33
CA MET A 221 4.49 -20.32 -18.74
C MET A 221 3.67 -19.40 -19.65
N ILE A 222 3.56 -18.12 -19.31
CA ILE A 222 2.84 -17.12 -20.11
C ILE A 222 3.49 -17.01 -21.51
N GLU A 223 4.82 -16.87 -21.57
CA GLU A 223 5.57 -16.69 -22.83
C GLU A 223 5.55 -17.94 -23.72
N SER A 224 5.40 -19.12 -23.13
CA SER A 224 5.25 -20.38 -23.86
C SER A 224 3.79 -20.69 -24.25
N GLY A 225 2.85 -19.78 -23.99
CA GLY A 225 1.45 -19.91 -24.39
C GLY A 225 0.55 -20.67 -23.40
N HIS A 226 1.05 -21.07 -22.23
CA HIS A 226 0.28 -21.76 -21.18
C HIS A 226 -0.51 -20.76 -20.32
N ILE A 227 -1.21 -19.82 -20.96
CA ILE A 227 -1.90 -18.70 -20.29
C ILE A 227 -3.06 -19.21 -19.43
N ASP A 228 -3.81 -20.21 -19.91
CA ASP A 228 -4.96 -20.75 -19.20
C ASP A 228 -4.58 -21.40 -17.86
N ASP A 229 -3.42 -22.06 -17.79
CA ASP A 229 -2.91 -22.64 -16.53
C ASP A 229 -2.61 -21.55 -15.50
N VAL A 230 -1.99 -20.45 -15.95
CA VAL A 230 -1.68 -19.30 -15.08
C VAL A 230 -2.97 -18.59 -14.66
N LYS A 231 -3.93 -18.46 -15.57
CA LYS A 231 -5.25 -17.88 -15.27
C LYS A 231 -5.99 -18.70 -14.22
N ASN A 232 -6.04 -20.03 -14.36
CA ASN A 232 -6.64 -20.93 -13.37
C ASN A 232 -5.97 -20.80 -12.00
N LYS A 233 -4.63 -20.68 -11.98
CA LYS A 233 -3.88 -20.44 -10.75
C LYS A 233 -4.24 -19.10 -10.09
N ILE A 234 -4.41 -18.04 -10.88
CA ILE A 234 -4.86 -16.74 -10.39
C ILE A 234 -6.28 -16.86 -9.84
N GLU A 235 -7.22 -17.43 -10.59
CA GLU A 235 -8.63 -17.58 -10.16
C GLU A 235 -8.76 -18.33 -8.82
N ASN A 236 -7.94 -19.36 -8.61
CA ASN A 236 -7.96 -20.15 -7.38
C ASN A 236 -7.30 -19.48 -6.18
N HIS A 237 -6.44 -18.47 -6.41
CA HIS A 237 -5.58 -17.91 -5.35
C HIS A 237 -5.65 -16.40 -5.17
N PHE A 238 -6.32 -15.70 -6.08
CA PHE A 238 -6.38 -14.24 -6.11
C PHE A 238 -7.01 -13.67 -4.84
N ILE A 239 -8.09 -14.30 -4.36
CA ILE A 239 -8.85 -13.78 -3.22
C ILE A 239 -8.05 -13.90 -1.93
N GLU A 240 -7.58 -15.09 -1.57
CA GLU A 240 -6.94 -15.34 -0.27
C GLU A 240 -5.47 -14.90 -0.23
N GLN A 241 -4.78 -14.87 -1.38
CA GLN A 241 -3.37 -14.47 -1.40
C GLN A 241 -3.16 -13.00 -1.73
N HIS A 242 -4.17 -12.27 -2.21
CA HIS A 242 -3.99 -10.88 -2.64
C HIS A 242 -5.12 -9.96 -2.22
N VAL A 243 -6.36 -10.21 -2.66
CA VAL A 243 -7.50 -9.31 -2.38
C VAL A 243 -7.74 -9.15 -0.89
N ALA A 244 -7.62 -10.22 -0.09
CA ALA A 244 -7.81 -10.15 1.36
C ALA A 244 -6.85 -9.16 2.04
N PHE A 245 -5.58 -9.12 1.63
CA PHE A 245 -4.59 -8.20 2.19
C PHE A 245 -4.85 -6.75 1.78
N VAL A 246 -5.25 -6.52 0.52
CA VAL A 246 -5.65 -5.19 0.05
C VAL A 246 -6.91 -4.72 0.77
N TYR A 247 -7.86 -5.64 1.02
CA TYR A 247 -9.07 -5.32 1.77
C TYR A 247 -8.77 -4.86 3.20
N GLU A 248 -7.76 -5.42 3.87
CA GLU A 248 -7.31 -4.89 5.16
C GLU A 248 -6.81 -3.45 5.06
N ASP A 249 -6.08 -3.09 3.98
CA ASP A 249 -5.63 -1.72 3.74
C ASP A 249 -6.82 -0.77 3.52
N ILE A 250 -7.82 -1.21 2.76
CA ILE A 250 -9.08 -0.48 2.57
C ILE A 250 -9.81 -0.28 3.91
N CYS A 251 -9.89 -1.31 4.74
CA CYS A 251 -10.51 -1.20 6.07
C CYS A 251 -9.76 -0.22 6.98
N ARG A 252 -8.42 -0.15 6.89
CA ARG A 252 -7.62 0.85 7.61
C ARG A 252 -7.87 2.28 7.10
N GLN A 253 -8.06 2.47 5.78
CA GLN A 253 -8.45 3.76 5.21
C GLN A 253 -9.85 4.18 5.69
N ASP A 254 -10.83 3.28 5.64
CA ASP A 254 -12.18 3.54 6.16
C ASP A 254 -12.16 3.89 7.65
N ALA A 255 -11.39 3.15 8.45
CA ALA A 255 -11.29 3.39 9.88
C ALA A 255 -10.75 4.79 10.22
N TRP A 256 -9.84 5.37 9.42
CA TRP A 256 -9.45 6.78 9.56
C TRP A 256 -10.64 7.73 9.37
N GLY A 257 -11.57 7.41 8.48
CA GLY A 257 -12.82 8.14 8.27
C GLY A 257 -13.81 8.02 9.45
N LEU A 258 -13.65 6.99 10.30
CA LEU A 258 -14.45 6.81 11.51
C LEU A 258 -14.04 7.75 12.67
N LEU A 259 -13.10 8.67 12.44
CA LEU A 259 -12.76 9.77 13.35
C LEU A 259 -13.89 10.82 13.44
N SER A 260 -15.08 10.40 13.82
CA SER A 260 -16.09 11.22 14.50
C SER A 260 -17.27 10.32 14.85
N GLU A 261 -17.49 10.21 16.17
CA GLU A 261 -18.63 9.65 16.91
C GLU A 261 -18.14 8.78 18.10
N LYS A 262 -17.39 9.39 19.04
CA LYS A 262 -17.06 8.91 20.41
C LYS A 262 -15.76 8.09 20.61
N ILE A 263 -14.96 7.80 19.57
CA ILE A 263 -13.60 7.25 19.75
C ILE A 263 -12.59 8.21 19.13
N PHE A 264 -11.69 8.73 19.97
CA PHE A 264 -10.57 9.57 19.52
C PHE A 264 -9.32 8.69 19.47
N PHE A 265 -8.58 8.76 18.36
CA PHE A 265 -7.26 8.17 18.23
C PHE A 265 -6.38 9.05 17.34
N ASN A 266 -5.08 9.02 17.57
CA ASN A 266 -4.08 9.75 16.78
C ASN A 266 -2.97 8.83 16.24
N ARG A 267 -3.14 7.53 16.45
CA ARG A 267 -2.31 6.44 15.94
C ARG A 267 -3.26 5.38 15.40
N LEU A 268 -3.00 4.92 14.17
CA LEU A 268 -3.69 3.79 13.55
C LEU A 268 -2.69 3.02 12.70
N GLY A 269 -2.73 1.70 12.77
CA GLY A 269 -1.89 0.82 11.96
C GLY A 269 -2.07 -0.63 12.35
N ARG A 270 -1.22 -1.50 11.81
CA ARG A 270 -1.17 -2.91 12.19
C ARG A 270 -0.43 -3.09 13.51
N TRP A 271 -0.71 -4.18 14.21
CA TRP A 271 0.06 -4.58 15.37
C TRP A 271 0.45 -6.04 15.28
N TRP A 272 1.70 -6.35 15.60
CA TRP A 272 2.17 -7.72 15.78
C TRP A 272 3.09 -7.82 16.98
N GLY A 273 3.01 -8.96 17.67
CA GLY A 273 3.80 -9.25 18.85
C GLY A 273 4.68 -10.49 18.69
N ASN A 274 5.22 -10.94 19.82
CA ASN A 274 5.87 -12.25 19.90
C ASN A 274 4.82 -13.37 19.70
N LYS A 275 5.27 -14.56 19.29
CA LYS A 275 4.43 -15.77 19.06
C LYS A 275 3.46 -15.64 17.87
N ASP A 276 3.83 -14.86 16.86
CA ASP A 276 3.09 -14.70 15.60
C ASP A 276 1.62 -14.26 15.79
N VAL A 277 1.35 -13.49 16.85
CA VAL A 277 0.06 -12.82 17.06
C VAL A 277 0.04 -11.53 16.25
N GLU A 278 -0.98 -11.37 15.42
CA GLU A 278 -1.20 -10.19 14.58
C GLU A 278 -2.64 -9.67 14.70
N ILE A 279 -2.78 -8.35 14.71
CA ILE A 279 -4.04 -7.60 14.68
C ILE A 279 -3.98 -6.67 13.46
N ASP A 280 -4.94 -6.84 12.54
CA ASP A 280 -4.99 -6.14 11.24
C ASP A 280 -5.14 -4.63 11.40
N LEU A 281 -5.83 -4.20 12.46
CA LEU A 281 -6.06 -2.80 12.78
C LEU A 281 -5.97 -2.58 14.28
N LEU A 282 -5.12 -1.64 14.68
CA LEU A 282 -5.06 -1.14 16.04
C LEU A 282 -4.99 0.37 15.99
N ALA A 283 -5.90 1.03 16.69
CA ALA A 283 -5.90 2.47 16.84
C ALA A 283 -5.93 2.86 18.32
N TYR A 284 -5.23 3.92 18.70
CA TYR A 284 -5.22 4.41 20.07
C TYR A 284 -4.93 5.91 20.15
N ASP A 285 -5.34 6.53 21.24
CA ASP A 285 -4.98 7.91 21.58
C ASP A 285 -3.79 7.94 22.53
N THR A 286 -2.68 8.55 22.12
CA THR A 286 -1.51 8.71 22.99
C THR A 286 -1.78 9.57 24.23
N GLY A 287 -2.77 10.47 24.18
CA GLY A 287 -3.17 11.32 25.32
C GLY A 287 -4.23 10.69 26.23
N GLY A 288 -4.84 9.60 25.78
CA GLY A 288 -6.01 8.99 26.40
C GLY A 288 -5.78 7.55 26.84
N ARG A 289 -6.89 6.84 27.08
CA ARG A 289 -6.89 5.42 27.45
C ARG A 289 -7.66 4.55 26.44
N ASP A 290 -8.19 5.16 25.39
CA ASP A 290 -8.98 4.45 24.40
C ASP A 290 -8.08 3.70 23.43
N ILE A 291 -8.44 2.44 23.20
CA ILE A 291 -7.83 1.58 22.20
C ILE A 291 -8.92 0.85 21.42
N LEU A 292 -8.75 0.79 20.12
CA LEU A 292 -9.61 0.08 19.19
C LEU A 292 -8.81 -1.06 18.57
N PHE A 293 -9.29 -2.28 18.72
CA PHE A 293 -8.77 -3.46 18.04
C PHE A 293 -9.69 -3.80 16.88
N GLY A 294 -9.13 -4.15 15.73
CA GLY A 294 -9.92 -4.50 14.57
C GLY A 294 -9.36 -5.67 13.77
N GLU A 295 -10.29 -6.39 13.14
CA GLU A 295 -10.03 -7.56 12.32
C GLU A 295 -10.86 -7.45 11.04
N CYS A 296 -10.23 -7.77 9.90
CA CYS A 296 -10.83 -7.63 8.59
C CYS A 296 -10.98 -9.00 7.92
N LYS A 297 -12.18 -9.32 7.43
CA LYS A 297 -12.46 -10.61 6.81
C LYS A 297 -13.05 -10.44 5.42
N TYR A 298 -12.22 -10.71 4.41
CA TYR A 298 -12.66 -10.84 3.02
C TYR A 298 -12.97 -12.32 2.71
N SER A 299 -14.22 -12.72 2.92
CA SER A 299 -14.65 -14.12 2.77
C SER A 299 -16.09 -14.17 2.28
N ALA A 300 -16.45 -15.22 1.54
CA ALA A 300 -17.82 -15.48 1.07
C ALA A 300 -18.78 -15.91 2.21
N GLN A 301 -18.24 -16.27 3.37
CA GLN A 301 -19.03 -16.68 4.52
C GLN A 301 -19.20 -15.54 5.52
N LYS A 302 -20.40 -15.43 6.07
CA LYS A 302 -20.69 -14.58 7.22
C LYS A 302 -19.79 -14.95 8.41
N LYS A 303 -19.42 -13.96 9.20
CA LYS A 303 -18.58 -14.14 10.40
C LYS A 303 -19.40 -14.08 11.67
N GLY A 304 -19.10 -14.96 12.61
CA GLY A 304 -19.79 -15.09 13.88
C GLY A 304 -18.92 -14.70 15.06
N MET A 305 -19.36 -15.13 16.24
CA MET A 305 -18.72 -14.83 17.52
C MET A 305 -17.27 -15.30 17.60
N GLU A 306 -16.85 -16.27 16.79
CA GLU A 306 -15.47 -16.76 16.71
C GLU A 306 -14.48 -15.64 16.39
N VAL A 307 -14.79 -14.76 15.42
CA VAL A 307 -13.88 -13.68 15.02
C VAL A 307 -13.70 -12.66 16.16
N LEU A 308 -14.78 -12.36 16.89
CA LEU A 308 -14.71 -11.49 18.06
C LEU A 308 -13.87 -12.09 19.18
N ARG A 309 -14.10 -13.37 19.51
CA ARG A 309 -13.39 -14.07 20.59
C ARG A 309 -11.89 -14.17 20.28
N ASP A 310 -11.55 -14.45 19.02
CA ASP A 310 -10.16 -14.49 18.55
C ASP A 310 -9.50 -13.11 18.69
N LEU A 311 -10.17 -12.04 18.26
CA LEU A 311 -9.66 -10.68 18.39
C LEU A 311 -9.47 -10.27 19.85
N GLN A 312 -10.43 -10.56 20.72
CA GLN A 312 -10.32 -10.34 22.17
C GLN A 312 -9.15 -11.11 22.79
N GLN A 313 -8.88 -12.33 22.32
CA GLN A 313 -7.75 -13.11 22.78
C GLN A 313 -6.41 -12.52 22.29
N LYS A 314 -6.34 -12.04 21.04
CA LYS A 314 -5.17 -11.33 20.49
C LYS A 314 -4.91 -10.02 21.26
N ALA A 315 -5.96 -9.25 21.57
CA ALA A 315 -5.88 -7.98 22.28
C ALA A 315 -5.15 -8.08 23.63
N LYS A 316 -5.30 -9.20 24.34
CA LYS A 316 -4.58 -9.47 25.60
C LYS A 316 -3.04 -9.47 25.47
N SER A 317 -2.52 -9.65 24.27
CA SER A 317 -1.08 -9.65 23.98
C SER A 317 -0.50 -8.24 23.76
N VAL A 318 -1.36 -7.23 23.59
CA VAL A 318 -0.93 -5.85 23.36
C VAL A 318 -0.56 -5.20 24.69
N PRO A 319 0.68 -4.71 24.88
CA PRO A 319 1.14 -4.19 26.17
C PRO A 319 0.65 -2.76 26.47
N TRP A 320 0.20 -2.01 25.47
CA TRP A 320 -0.19 -0.61 25.61
C TRP A 320 -1.30 -0.41 26.66
N ASN A 321 -1.01 0.38 27.71
CA ASN A 321 -1.90 0.73 28.84
C ASN A 321 -2.76 -0.43 29.37
N ARG A 322 -2.20 -1.64 29.41
CA ARG A 322 -2.96 -2.89 29.60
C ARG A 322 -3.92 -2.88 30.80
N ASP A 323 -3.51 -2.29 31.92
CA ASP A 323 -4.28 -2.32 33.16
C ASP A 323 -5.29 -1.16 33.30
N ALA A 324 -5.28 -0.20 32.38
CA ALA A 324 -6.09 1.03 32.50
C ALA A 324 -6.81 1.45 31.21
N ARG A 325 -6.63 0.71 30.11
CA ARG A 325 -7.20 1.04 28.80
C ARG A 325 -8.69 0.70 28.71
N ARG A 326 -9.40 1.47 27.90
CA ARG A 326 -10.79 1.24 27.50
C ARG A 326 -10.77 0.61 26.11
N GLU A 327 -11.20 -0.64 26.02
CA GLU A 327 -11.12 -1.42 24.79
C GLU A 327 -12.41 -1.32 23.98
N SER A 328 -12.26 -1.04 22.70
CA SER A 328 -13.30 -1.18 21.68
C SER A 328 -12.86 -2.17 20.61
N TYR A 329 -13.82 -2.74 19.91
CA TYR A 329 -13.63 -3.78 18.90
C TYR A 329 -14.34 -3.39 17.60
N LEU A 330 -13.65 -3.51 16.48
CA LEU A 330 -14.16 -3.19 15.15
C LEU A 330 -13.97 -4.38 14.21
N LEU A 331 -15.07 -4.96 13.76
CA LEU A 331 -15.03 -6.09 12.84
C LEU A 331 -15.49 -5.64 11.45
N TYR A 332 -14.69 -5.97 10.44
CA TYR A 332 -15.05 -5.83 9.04
C TYR A 332 -15.32 -7.20 8.42
N SER A 333 -16.42 -7.32 7.67
CA SER A 333 -16.74 -8.55 6.95
C SER A 333 -17.36 -8.26 5.58
N ARG A 334 -16.74 -8.78 4.51
CA ARG A 334 -17.27 -8.71 3.13
C ARG A 334 -18.69 -9.26 3.04
N SER A 335 -18.94 -10.42 3.62
CA SER A 335 -20.25 -11.09 3.57
C SER A 335 -21.18 -10.74 4.73
N GLY A 336 -20.75 -9.82 5.61
CA GLY A 336 -21.46 -9.46 6.84
C GLY A 336 -21.33 -10.49 7.96
N PHE A 337 -22.26 -10.43 8.92
CA PHE A 337 -22.18 -11.15 10.19
C PHE A 337 -23.38 -12.08 10.39
N THR A 338 -23.19 -13.10 11.24
CA THR A 338 -24.29 -13.97 11.70
C THR A 338 -25.25 -13.20 12.60
N LYS A 339 -26.51 -13.66 12.69
CA LYS A 339 -27.53 -13.01 13.54
C LYS A 339 -27.11 -12.96 15.02
N GLU A 340 -26.51 -14.04 15.52
CA GLU A 340 -25.99 -14.11 16.90
C GLU A 340 -25.02 -12.97 17.21
N LEU A 341 -24.03 -12.72 16.34
CA LEU A 341 -23.06 -11.64 16.54
C LEU A 341 -23.70 -10.25 16.40
N GLN A 342 -24.70 -10.10 15.52
CA GLN A 342 -25.43 -8.84 15.36
C GLN A 342 -26.23 -8.50 16.62
N GLU A 343 -27.03 -9.45 17.13
CA GLU A 343 -27.81 -9.31 18.36
C GLU A 343 -26.92 -9.07 19.57
N TYR A 344 -25.76 -9.74 19.64
CA TYR A 344 -24.76 -9.48 20.67
C TYR A 344 -24.21 -8.05 20.60
N ALA A 345 -23.88 -7.55 19.40
CA ALA A 345 -23.33 -6.20 19.22
C ALA A 345 -24.32 -5.08 19.60
N GLU A 346 -25.63 -5.28 19.41
CA GLU A 346 -26.66 -4.32 19.84
C GLU A 346 -26.61 -4.04 21.36
N HIS A 347 -26.12 -5.00 22.14
CA HIS A 347 -25.99 -4.89 23.60
C HIS A 347 -24.56 -4.55 24.06
N GLN A 348 -23.63 -4.30 23.14
CA GLN A 348 -22.23 -4.02 23.44
C GLN A 348 -21.78 -2.68 22.85
N PRO A 349 -21.79 -1.59 23.65
CA PRO A 349 -21.50 -0.25 23.13
C PRO A 349 -20.06 -0.04 22.63
N ASN A 350 -19.17 -0.99 22.89
CA ASN A 350 -17.78 -0.98 22.46
C ASN A 350 -17.49 -1.94 21.29
N LEU A 351 -18.52 -2.52 20.66
CA LEU A 351 -18.39 -3.41 19.51
C LEU A 351 -19.04 -2.79 18.26
N TYR A 352 -18.25 -2.64 17.21
CA TYR A 352 -18.66 -2.06 15.94
C TYR A 352 -18.56 -3.12 14.84
N LEU A 353 -19.64 -3.28 14.07
CA LEU A 353 -19.71 -4.19 12.93
C LEU A 353 -19.81 -3.37 11.66
N ARG A 354 -18.90 -3.56 10.71
CA ARG A 354 -18.86 -2.85 9.42
C ARG A 354 -18.89 -3.81 8.24
N LYS A 355 -19.69 -3.47 7.24
CA LYS A 355 -19.72 -4.11 5.93
C LYS A 355 -19.43 -3.02 4.90
N LEU A 356 -18.23 -3.04 4.33
CA LEU A 356 -17.81 -2.05 3.32
C LEU A 356 -18.36 -2.36 1.93
N VAL A 357 -18.76 -3.61 1.72
CA VAL A 357 -19.10 -4.18 0.42
C VAL A 357 -20.58 -4.48 0.29
#